data_AF-A0A7W7NWV2-F1
#
_entry.id   AF-A0A7W7NWV2-F1
#
_cell.length_a   1.000
_cell.length_b   1.000
_cell.length_c   1.000
_cell.angle_alpha   90.00
_cell.angle_beta   90.00
_cell.angle_gamma   90.00
#
_symmetry.space_group_name_H-M   'P 1'
#
loop_
_entity.id
_entity.type
_entity.pdbx_description
1 polymer ?
#
loop_
_entity_poly.entity_id
_entity_poly.type
_entity_poly.pdbx_seq_one_letter_code
_entity_poly.pdbx_strand_id
1 'polypeptide(L)'
;MTVRWFALQQGWPVEHIEVVVDHVKTVITGAAAPIDIFDKTVSISAPLLGADQLARLMEIAGKCPIQRVLEGAPLIRTKAGVSMPEH
;
A
#
# COMPACT_ATOMS: atom_id res chain seq x y z
N MET A 1 -1.08 -1.41 12.13
CA MET A 1 0.00 -2.40 11.88
C MET A 1 0.66 -2.05 10.56
N THR A 2 1.99 -1.97 10.49
CA THR A 2 2.72 -1.67 9.24
C THR A 2 3.36 -2.93 8.67
N VAL A 3 3.65 -2.94 7.36
CA VAL A 3 4.35 -4.05 6.69
C VAL A 3 5.70 -4.33 7.36
N ARG A 4 6.48 -3.27 7.63
CA ARG A 4 7.79 -3.38 8.28
C ARG A 4 7.70 -3.97 9.68
N TRP A 5 6.73 -3.52 10.49
CA TRP A 5 6.53 -4.07 11.83
C TRP A 5 6.14 -5.55 11.78
N PHE A 6 5.25 -5.93 10.86
CA PHE A 6 4.84 -7.31 10.70
C PHE A 6 6.03 -8.19 10.28
N ALA A 7 6.83 -7.76 9.30
CA ALA A 7 8.04 -8.48 8.87
C ALA A 7 9.03 -8.71 10.03
N LEU A 8 9.27 -7.69 10.85
CA LEU A 8 10.12 -7.78 12.02
C LEU A 8 9.62 -8.81 13.05
N GLN A 9 8.30 -8.85 13.30
CA GLN A 9 7.71 -9.84 14.22
C GLN A 9 7.84 -11.28 13.71
N GLN A 10 7.90 -11.48 12.39
CA GLN A 10 8.09 -12.78 11.77
C GLN A 10 9.57 -13.15 11.54
N GLY A 11 10.50 -12.24 11.85
CA GLY A 11 11.93 -12.44 11.56
C GLY A 11 12.27 -12.43 10.06
N TRP A 12 11.45 -11.77 9.24
CA TRP A 12 11.63 -11.77 7.78
C TRP A 12 12.53 -10.62 7.33
N PRO A 13 13.67 -10.91 6.67
CA PRO A 13 14.60 -9.89 6.19
C PRO A 13 14.02 -9.17 4.97
N VAL A 14 13.47 -7.97 5.19
CA VAL A 14 13.04 -7.06 4.13
C VAL A 14 14.08 -5.95 4.01
N GLU A 15 14.66 -5.82 2.82
CA GLU A 15 15.72 -4.84 2.54
C GLU A 15 15.12 -3.46 2.29
N HIS A 16 14.11 -3.40 1.43
CA HIS A 16 13.48 -2.14 1.04
C HIS A 16 11.96 -2.26 0.94
N ILE A 17 11.25 -1.22 1.36
CA ILE A 17 9.82 -1.04 1.16
C ILE A 17 9.62 0.36 0.62
N GLU A 18 9.06 0.46 -0.57
CA GLU A 18 8.68 1.71 -1.18
C GLU A 18 7.16 1.83 -1.20
N VAL A 19 6.67 3.04 -0.93
CA VAL A 19 5.24 3.37 -1.04
C VAL A 19 5.11 4.67 -1.82
N VAL A 20 4.49 4.59 -2.98
CA VAL A 20 4.10 5.75 -3.79
C VAL A 20 2.60 5.96 -3.63
N VAL A 21 2.18 7.21 -3.39
CA VAL A 21 0.77 7.58 -3.26
C VAL A 21 0.44 8.67 -4.26
N ASP A 22 -0.46 8.36 -5.18
CA ASP A 22 -1.06 9.30 -6.10
C ASP A 22 -2.42 9.73 -5.57
N HIS A 23 -2.75 11.02 -5.72
CA HIS A 23 -4.02 11.60 -5.30
C HIS A 23 -4.71 12.27 -6.48
N VAL A 24 -5.99 11.99 -6.63
CA VAL A 24 -6.87 12.72 -7.55
C VAL A 24 -8.19 13.05 -6.86
N LYS A 25 -8.67 14.26 -7.05
CA LYS A 25 -10.02 14.67 -6.69
C LYS A 25 -10.86 14.71 -7.96
N THR A 26 -11.95 13.94 -8.00
CA THR A 26 -12.78 13.83 -9.21
C THR A 26 -14.27 13.87 -8.89
N VAL A 27 -15.06 14.35 -9.85
CA VAL A 27 -16.53 14.32 -9.79
C VAL A 27 -17.00 13.11 -10.57
N ILE A 28 -17.57 12.13 -9.89
CA ILE A 28 -18.15 10.93 -10.52
C ILE A 28 -19.62 11.22 -10.81
N THR A 29 -20.12 10.82 -11.97
CA THR A 29 -21.54 11.00 -12.35
C THR A 29 -22.45 10.41 -11.27
N GLY A 30 -23.31 11.24 -10.69
CA GLY A 30 -24.22 10.86 -9.60
C GLY A 30 -23.70 11.12 -8.17
N ALA A 31 -22.45 11.59 -8.01
CA ALA A 31 -21.95 12.04 -6.71
C ALA A 31 -22.37 13.49 -6.41
N ALA A 32 -22.81 13.76 -5.18
CA ALA A 32 -23.21 15.10 -4.74
C ALA A 32 -22.02 16.05 -4.51
N ALA A 33 -20.81 15.51 -4.36
CA ALA A 33 -19.58 16.26 -4.14
C ALA A 33 -18.38 15.52 -4.78
N PRO A 34 -17.27 16.23 -5.07
CA PRO A 34 -16.04 15.60 -5.51
C PRO A 34 -15.53 14.57 -4.50
N ILE A 35 -15.06 13.43 -4.99
CA ILE A 35 -14.51 12.35 -4.19
C ILE A 35 -12.98 12.38 -4.32
N ASP A 36 -12.30 12.24 -3.18
CA ASP A 36 -10.86 12.04 -3.12
C ASP A 36 -10.52 10.55 -3.35
N ILE A 37 -9.66 10.28 -4.33
CA ILE A 37 -9.15 8.95 -4.67
C ILE A 37 -7.64 8.95 -4.44
N PHE A 38 -7.17 7.98 -3.67
CA PHE A 38 -5.76 7.73 -3.43
C PHE A 38 -5.36 6.37 -3.99
N ASP A 39 -4.47 6.36 -4.98
CA ASP A 39 -3.84 5.16 -5.50
C ASP A 39 -2.50 4.97 -4.80
N LYS A 40 -2.37 3.91 -4.02
CA LYS A 40 -1.15 3.54 -3.30
C LYS A 40 -0.49 2.37 -4.00
N THR A 41 0.72 2.57 -4.47
CA THR A 41 1.58 1.50 -5.01
C THR A 41 2.60 1.11 -3.95
N VAL A 42 2.69 -0.19 -3.65
CA VAL A 42 3.65 -0.72 -2.67
C VAL A 42 4.60 -1.70 -3.37
N SER A 43 5.89 -1.42 -3.26
CA SER A 43 6.97 -2.27 -3.76
C SER A 43 7.80 -2.78 -2.59
N ILE A 44 8.18 -4.07 -2.61
CA ILE A 44 8.92 -4.72 -1.53
C ILE A 44 10.12 -5.45 -2.12
N SER A 45 11.33 -5.05 -1.75
CA SER A 45 12.56 -5.80 -2.03
C SER A 45 12.91 -6.66 -0.83
N ALA A 46 12.80 -7.96 -1.00
CA ALA A 46 13.16 -8.95 0.00
C ALA A 46 13.62 -10.24 -0.70
N PRO A 47 14.85 -10.26 -1.25
CA PRO A 47 15.33 -11.34 -2.13
C PRO A 47 15.43 -12.70 -1.41
N LEU A 48 15.46 -12.69 -0.07
CA LEU A 48 15.52 -13.89 0.75
C LEU A 48 14.13 -14.49 1.10
N LEU A 49 13.04 -13.83 0.68
CA LEU A 49 11.67 -14.28 0.97
C LEU A 49 11.09 -15.09 -0.20
N GLY A 50 10.34 -16.13 0.14
CA GLY A 50 9.54 -16.89 -0.81
C GLY A 50 8.26 -16.15 -1.22
N ALA A 51 7.62 -16.63 -2.29
CA ALA A 51 6.39 -16.04 -2.85
C ALA A 51 5.26 -15.91 -1.82
N ASP A 52 5.06 -16.90 -0.95
CA ASP A 52 4.01 -16.87 0.07
C ASP A 52 4.24 -15.79 1.14
N GLN A 53 5.51 -15.57 1.51
CA GLN A 53 5.89 -14.52 2.46
C GLN A 53 5.66 -13.13 1.84
N LEU A 54 6.06 -12.94 0.59
CA LEU A 54 5.82 -11.70 -0.16
C LEU A 54 4.32 -11.42 -0.34
N ALA A 55 3.54 -12.44 -0.70
CA ALA A 55 2.08 -12.33 -0.80
C ALA A 55 1.45 -11.91 0.53
N ARG A 56 1.92 -12.48 1.65
CA ARG A 56 1.47 -12.09 2.99
C ARG A 56 1.84 -10.66 3.34
N LEU A 57 3.05 -10.21 3.01
CA LEU A 57 3.46 -8.81 3.21
C LEU A 57 2.57 -7.85 2.42
N MET A 58 2.23 -8.20 1.17
CA MET A 58 1.31 -7.41 0.34
C MET A 58 -0.12 -7.38 0.90
N GLU A 59 -0.60 -8.48 1.49
CA GLU A 59 -1.89 -8.49 2.18
C GLU A 59 -1.89 -7.52 3.38
N ILE A 60 -0.81 -7.50 4.17
CA ILE A 60 -0.66 -6.55 5.26
C ILE A 60 -0.58 -5.11 4.72
N ALA A 61 0.10 -4.89 3.59
CA ALA A 61 0.18 -3.59 2.93
C ALA A 61 -1.20 -3.07 2.49
N GLY A 62 -2.11 -3.96 2.09
CA GLY A 62 -3.49 -3.65 1.73
C GLY A 62 -4.38 -3.24 2.90
N LYS A 63 -4.05 -3.64 4.14
CA LYS A 63 -4.82 -3.30 5.34
C LYS A 63 -4.51 -1.86 5.78
N CYS A 64 -5.27 -0.90 5.27
CA CYS A 64 -5.02 0.52 5.53
C CYS A 64 -5.95 1.08 6.63
N PRO A 65 -5.46 1.39 7.85
CA PRO A 65 -6.29 1.88 8.94
C PRO A 65 -6.73 3.35 8.77
N ILE A 66 -6.13 4.09 7.84
CA ILE A 66 -6.32 5.55 7.69
C ILE A 66 -7.66 5.92 7.04
N GLN A 67 -8.34 5.00 6.35
CA GLN A 67 -9.64 5.27 5.70
C GLN A 67 -10.68 5.84 6.66
N ARG A 68 -10.59 5.51 7.96
CA ARG A 68 -11.49 6.02 9.01
C ARG A 68 -11.14 7.43 9.50
N VAL A 69 -9.92 7.88 9.24
CA VAL A 69 -9.37 9.16 9.75
C VAL A 69 -9.51 10.27 8.70
N LEU A 70 -9.58 9.93 7.42
CA LEU A 70 -9.78 10.90 6.35
C LEU A 70 -11.28 11.28 6.26
N GLU A 71 -11.59 12.56 6.50
CA GLU A 71 -12.93 13.12 6.33
C GLU A 71 -13.45 12.86 4.91
N GLY A 72 -14.72 12.47 4.75
CA GLY A 72 -15.34 12.28 3.43
C GLY A 72 -15.26 10.89 2.80
N ALA A 73 -14.84 9.85 3.54
CA ALA A 73 -14.79 8.45 3.09
C ALA A 73 -14.07 8.26 1.73
N PRO A 74 -12.77 8.61 1.65
CA PRO A 74 -12.02 8.53 0.40
C PRO A 74 -11.87 7.09 -0.10
N LEU A 75 -11.75 6.96 -1.42
CA LEU A 75 -11.46 5.68 -2.04
C LEU A 75 -9.95 5.45 -2.06
N ILE A 76 -9.48 4.39 -1.38
CA ILE A 76 -8.07 3.99 -1.39
C ILE A 76 -7.91 2.69 -2.18
N ARG A 77 -7.01 2.70 -3.16
CA ARG A 77 -6.65 1.54 -3.97
C ARG A 77 -5.22 1.15 -3.67
N THR A 78 -4.97 -0.13 -3.42
CA THR A 78 -3.60 -0.64 -3.21
C THR A 78 -3.21 -1.55 -4.36
N LYS A 79 -2.03 -1.34 -4.93
CA LYS A 79 -1.46 -2.15 -6.02
C LYS A 79 -0.05 -2.61 -5.66
N ALA A 80 0.33 -3.77 -6.19
CA ALA A 80 1.71 -4.25 -6.12
C ALA A 80 2.56 -3.51 -7.16
N GLY A 81 3.69 -2.97 -6.73
CA GLY A 81 4.73 -2.40 -7.58
C GLY A 81 5.93 -3.33 -7.71
N VAL A 82 6.78 -3.05 -8.69
CA VAL A 82 8.07 -3.73 -8.87
C VAL A 82 9.16 -2.79 -8.37
N SER A 83 9.91 -3.20 -7.35
CA SER A 83 11.09 -2.46 -6.93
C SER A 83 12.22 -2.69 -7.93
N MET A 84 12.62 -1.64 -8.64
CA MET A 84 13.83 -1.65 -9.45
C MET A 84 15.03 -1.42 -8.53
N PRO A 85 16.14 -2.16 -8.68
CA PRO A 85 17.36 -1.84 -7.95
C PRO A 85 17.93 -0.52 -8.47
N GLU A 86 17.94 0.51 -7.62
CA GLU A 86 18.66 1.75 -7.90
C GLU A 86 20.16 1.43 -8.05
N HIS A 87 20.79 1.94 -9.11
CA HIS A 87 22.20 1.72 -9.46
C HIS A 87 23.16 2.55 -8.61
#